data_AF-A0A960PBK8-F1
#
_entry.id   AF-A0A960PBK8-F1
#
_cell.length_a   1.000
_cell.length_b   1.000
_cell.length_c   1.000
_cell.angle_alpha   90.00
_cell.angle_beta   90.00
_cell.angle_gamma   90.00
#
_symmetry.space_group_name_H-M   'P 1'
#
loop_
_entity.id
_entity.type
_entity.pdbx_description
1 polymer ?
#
loop_
_entity_poly.entity_id
_entity_poly.type
_entity_poly.pdbx_seq_one_letter_code
_entity_poly.pdbx_strand_id
1 'polypeptide(L)'
;MRWMLLLVFAAVLAGQTQRDIEYARPGGESQLLDVFVPEGAGPFPAAILVHGGGFEAGDKQTYITYIFESLSKANFVWFSINYRLSPKHRFPAATDDVETAIRWVRRNAQRYKVDVDRIALIGESAGGHLVSY
;
A
#
# COMPACT_ATOMS: atom_id res chain seq x y z
N MET A 1 -16.05 38.81 -31.99
CA MET A 1 -15.45 38.41 -30.70
C MET A 1 -15.39 36.89 -30.65
N ARG A 2 -14.21 36.29 -30.75
CA ARG A 2 -14.01 34.83 -30.74
C ARG A 2 -13.74 34.40 -29.29
N TRP A 3 -14.67 33.64 -28.72
CA TRP A 3 -14.52 33.08 -27.38
C TRP A 3 -13.54 31.90 -27.46
N MET A 4 -12.45 31.98 -26.71
CA MET A 4 -11.48 30.90 -26.60
C MET A 4 -11.83 30.12 -25.33
N LEU A 5 -12.39 28.92 -25.49
CA LEU A 5 -12.57 27.99 -24.38
C LEU A 5 -11.19 27.47 -23.95
N LEU A 6 -10.77 27.85 -22.74
CA LEU A 6 -9.68 27.21 -22.03
C LEU A 6 -10.19 25.88 -21.46
N LEU A 7 -9.83 24.77 -22.11
CA LEU A 7 -9.99 23.44 -21.54
C LEU A 7 -8.88 23.21 -20.52
N VAL A 8 -9.22 23.32 -19.24
CA VAL A 8 -8.37 22.86 -18.15
C VAL A 8 -8.49 21.34 -18.08
N PHE A 9 -7.50 20.62 -18.60
CA PHE A 9 -7.37 19.19 -18.30
C PHE A 9 -6.88 19.07 -16.85
N ALA A 10 -7.78 18.75 -15.93
CA ALA A 10 -7.37 18.18 -14.66
C ALA A 10 -6.65 16.86 -14.98
N ALA A 11 -5.41 16.71 -14.51
CA ALA A 11 -4.70 15.44 -14.62
C ALA A 11 -5.47 14.40 -13.79
N VAL A 12 -6.27 13.58 -14.46
CA VAL A 12 -6.84 12.37 -13.87
C VAL A 12 -5.65 11.50 -13.49
N LEU A 13 -5.63 10.99 -12.25
CA LEU A 13 -4.67 9.95 -11.87
C LEU A 13 -4.91 8.75 -12.80
N ALA A 14 -4.00 8.52 -13.73
CA ALA A 14 -4.04 7.41 -14.66
C ALA A 14 -3.57 6.15 -13.93
N GLY A 15 -4.49 5.45 -13.25
CA GLY A 15 -4.22 4.22 -12.52
C GLY A 15 -5.47 3.64 -11.86
N GLN A 16 -5.38 2.41 -11.38
CA GLN A 16 -6.51 1.69 -10.79
C GLN A 16 -6.20 1.22 -9.38
N THR A 17 -7.13 1.48 -8.45
CA THR A 17 -7.11 0.93 -7.10
C THR A 17 -7.96 -0.32 -7.01
N GLN A 18 -7.37 -1.42 -6.55
CA GLN A 18 -8.05 -2.65 -6.17
C GLN A 18 -8.07 -2.75 -4.66
N ARG A 19 -9.21 -3.12 -4.09
CA ARG A 19 -9.38 -3.20 -2.63
C ARG A 19 -9.57 -4.62 -2.14
N ASP A 20 -9.26 -4.82 -0.86
CA ASP A 20 -9.55 -6.03 -0.08
C ASP A 20 -8.94 -7.31 -0.67
N ILE A 21 -7.69 -7.20 -1.14
CA ILE A 21 -6.93 -8.34 -1.64
C ILE A 21 -6.36 -9.11 -0.44
N GLU A 22 -6.79 -10.35 -0.24
CA GLU A 22 -6.25 -11.22 0.81
C GLU A 22 -4.80 -11.61 0.47
N TYR A 23 -3.87 -11.25 1.36
CA TYR A 23 -2.46 -11.61 1.22
C TYR A 23 -2.04 -12.76 2.13
N ALA A 24 -2.78 -13.00 3.21
CA ALA A 24 -2.56 -14.08 4.15
C ALA A 24 -3.81 -14.41 4.95
N ARG A 25 -3.81 -15.58 5.59
CA ARG A 25 -4.86 -16.02 6.51
C ARG A 25 -4.30 -16.69 7.78
N PRO A 26 -3.44 -16.02 8.57
CA PRO A 26 -2.87 -16.59 9.79
C PRO A 26 -3.97 -16.93 10.80
N GLY A 27 -3.99 -18.17 11.28
CA GLY A 27 -4.99 -18.62 12.26
C GLY A 27 -6.45 -18.54 11.78
N GLY A 28 -6.67 -18.53 10.45
CA GLY A 28 -8.01 -18.41 9.87
C GLY A 28 -8.50 -16.97 9.68
N GLU A 29 -7.72 -15.96 10.09
CA GLU A 29 -8.09 -14.54 9.98
C GLU A 29 -7.50 -13.90 8.73
N SER A 30 -8.36 -13.42 7.82
CA SER A 30 -7.95 -12.75 6.59
C SER A 30 -7.16 -11.47 6.87
N GLN A 31 -5.93 -11.40 6.36
CA GLN A 31 -5.16 -10.16 6.28
C GLN A 31 -5.24 -9.61 4.86
N LEU A 32 -5.70 -8.37 4.76
CA LEU A 32 -6.06 -7.72 3.51
C LEU A 32 -5.11 -6.57 3.18
N LEU A 33 -4.96 -6.29 1.90
CA LEU A 33 -4.31 -5.09 1.41
C LEU A 33 -5.14 -4.43 0.30
N ASP A 34 -4.89 -3.14 0.12
CA ASP A 34 -5.33 -2.39 -1.05
C ASP A 34 -4.11 -2.07 -1.91
N VAL A 35 -4.29 -2.07 -3.22
CA VAL A 35 -3.22 -1.80 -4.18
C VAL A 35 -3.66 -0.78 -5.22
N PHE A 36 -2.80 0.20 -5.47
CA PHE A 36 -2.91 1.06 -6.66
C PHE A 36 -1.87 0.65 -7.69
N VAL A 37 -2.29 0.54 -8.94
CA VAL A 37 -1.42 0.25 -10.08
C VAL A 37 -1.48 1.43 -11.06
N PRO A 38 -0.36 2.10 -11.37
CA PRO A 38 -0.30 3.10 -12.42
C PRO A 38 -0.67 2.52 -13.79
N GLU A 39 -1.24 3.34 -14.67
CA GLU A 39 -1.35 3.01 -16.09
C GLU A 39 0.01 2.97 -16.77
N GLY A 40 0.11 2.20 -17.86
CA GLY A 40 1.35 2.03 -18.62
C GLY A 40 1.96 0.63 -18.53
N ALA A 41 3.13 0.45 -19.14
CA ALA A 41 3.76 -0.86 -19.30
C ALA A 41 4.47 -1.36 -18.03
N GLY A 42 4.96 -0.46 -17.17
CA GLY A 42 5.86 -0.80 -16.05
C GLY A 42 7.23 -1.33 -16.52
N PRO A 43 8.00 -2.01 -15.65
CA PRO A 43 7.72 -2.19 -14.23
C PRO A 43 7.91 -0.88 -13.46
N PHE A 44 7.10 -0.70 -12.42
CA PHE A 44 7.07 0.49 -11.57
C PHE A 44 7.78 0.21 -10.24
N PRO A 45 8.43 1.22 -9.63
CA PRO A 45 8.83 1.10 -8.23
C PRO A 45 7.58 0.89 -7.35
N ALA A 46 7.75 0.21 -6.22
CA ALA A 46 6.65 -0.06 -5.31
C ALA A 46 6.90 0.46 -3.89
N ALA A 47 5.81 0.73 -3.18
CA ALA A 47 5.83 1.09 -1.76
C ALA A 47 4.83 0.21 -1.00
N ILE A 48 5.28 -0.44 0.07
CA ILE A 48 4.40 -1.14 1.00
C ILE A 48 4.19 -0.22 2.21
N LEU A 49 2.93 0.13 2.45
CA LEU A 49 2.51 1.13 3.41
C LEU A 49 1.93 0.44 4.64
N VAL A 50 2.51 0.77 5.81
CA VAL A 50 2.15 0.20 7.10
C VAL A 50 1.59 1.33 7.97
N HIS A 51 0.30 1.25 8.30
CA HIS A 51 -0.35 2.26 9.14
C HIS A 51 0.20 2.27 10.57
N GLY A 52 0.02 3.37 11.29
CA GLY A 52 0.27 3.43 12.72
C GLY A 52 -0.93 3.03 13.56
N GLY A 53 -1.24 3.80 14.59
CA GLY A 53 -2.32 3.46 15.53
C GLY A 53 -1.86 2.61 16.73
N GLY A 54 -0.59 2.74 17.14
CA GLY A 54 -0.10 2.19 18.40
C GLY A 54 -0.20 0.67 18.52
N PHE A 55 -0.21 -0.06 17.40
CA PHE A 55 -0.43 -1.51 17.31
C PHE A 55 -1.84 -1.98 17.72
N GLU A 56 -2.73 -1.07 18.14
CA GLU A 56 -4.04 -1.40 18.72
C GLU A 56 -5.21 -0.92 17.86
N ALA A 57 -4.95 -0.03 16.89
CA ALA A 57 -5.96 0.55 16.03
C ALA A 57 -5.45 0.76 14.60
N GLY A 58 -6.38 1.06 13.71
CA GLY A 58 -6.12 1.40 12.32
C GLY A 58 -6.32 0.25 11.36
N ASP A 59 -6.19 0.57 10.08
CA ASP A 59 -6.27 -0.34 8.96
C ASP A 59 -5.56 0.27 7.74
N LYS A 60 -5.57 -0.45 6.62
CA LYS A 60 -5.05 -0.05 5.31
C LYS A 60 -5.62 1.25 4.73
N GLN A 61 -6.62 1.86 5.37
CA GLN A 61 -7.24 3.14 4.99
C GLN A 61 -7.17 4.20 6.12
N THR A 62 -6.45 3.92 7.20
CA THR A 62 -6.35 4.82 8.36
C THR A 62 -4.89 5.18 8.63
N TYR A 63 -4.64 6.39 9.12
CA TYR A 63 -3.33 6.93 9.53
C TYR A 63 -2.25 7.10 8.44
N ILE A 64 -2.30 6.38 7.31
CA ILE A 64 -1.25 6.40 6.27
C ILE A 64 -1.73 6.95 4.91
N THR A 65 -3.02 7.24 4.75
CA THR A 65 -3.62 7.61 3.44
C THR A 65 -3.13 8.92 2.85
N TYR A 66 -2.55 9.81 3.66
CA TYR A 66 -2.02 11.10 3.22
C TYR A 66 -0.91 10.97 2.16
N ILE A 67 -0.25 9.81 2.05
CA ILE A 67 0.83 9.58 1.08
C ILE A 67 0.35 8.99 -0.25
N PHE A 68 -0.89 8.50 -0.33
CA PHE A 68 -1.39 7.75 -1.50
C PHE A 68 -1.33 8.58 -2.77
N GLU A 69 -1.81 9.83 -2.71
CA GLU A 69 -1.82 10.72 -3.87
C GLU A 69 -0.41 11.02 -4.39
N SER A 70 0.53 11.29 -3.47
CA SER A 70 1.93 11.57 -3.83
C SER A 70 2.59 10.38 -4.53
N LEU A 71 2.39 9.17 -4.02
CA LEU A 71 2.93 7.95 -4.63
C LEU A 71 2.27 7.66 -5.99
N SER A 72 0.95 7.81 -6.08
CA SER A 72 0.22 7.63 -7.34
C SER A 72 0.70 8.61 -8.42
N LYS A 73 0.89 9.90 -8.08
CA LYS A 73 1.45 10.90 -9.02
C LYS A 73 2.89 10.61 -9.43
N ALA A 74 3.66 9.95 -8.56
CA ALA A 74 5.03 9.55 -8.83
C ALA A 74 5.16 8.20 -9.58
N ASN A 75 4.04 7.60 -10.03
CA ASN A 75 4.00 6.29 -10.67
C ASN A 75 4.58 5.15 -9.81
N PHE A 76 4.32 5.19 -8.50
CA PHE A 76 4.55 4.04 -7.63
C PHE A 76 3.33 3.12 -7.64
N VAL A 77 3.58 1.81 -7.65
CA VAL A 77 2.59 0.84 -7.17
C VAL A 77 2.63 0.87 -5.65
N TRP A 78 1.56 1.31 -4.99
CA TRP A 78 1.51 1.24 -3.55
C TRP A 78 0.60 0.12 -3.08
N PHE A 79 1.00 -0.55 -1.98
CA PHE A 79 0.26 -1.59 -1.29
C PHE A 79 0.03 -1.14 0.15
N SER A 80 -1.18 -0.77 0.52
CA SER A 80 -1.52 -0.44 1.92
C SER A 80 -2.05 -1.68 2.61
N ILE A 81 -1.43 -2.10 3.71
CA ILE A 81 -1.72 -3.40 4.33
C ILE A 81 -2.41 -3.25 5.69
N ASN A 82 -3.29 -4.20 6.01
CA ASN A 82 -3.66 -4.50 7.38
C ASN A 82 -2.58 -5.37 8.03
N TYR A 83 -2.45 -5.29 9.34
CA TYR A 83 -1.74 -6.25 10.17
C TYR A 83 -2.56 -6.54 11.44
N ARG A 84 -2.33 -7.69 12.07
CA ARG A 84 -3.04 -8.08 13.31
C ARG A 84 -2.70 -7.16 14.48
N LEU A 85 -3.73 -6.75 15.21
CA LEU A 85 -3.64 -5.75 16.28
C LEU A 85 -3.60 -6.37 17.70
N SER A 86 -2.90 -5.68 18.60
CA SER A 86 -2.90 -5.87 20.05
C SER A 86 -4.24 -5.40 20.65
N PRO A 87 -4.69 -5.94 21.80
CA PRO A 87 -4.08 -7.02 22.61
C PRO A 87 -4.41 -8.43 22.13
N LYS A 88 -5.31 -8.58 21.15
CA LYS A 88 -5.73 -9.89 20.62
C LYS A 88 -4.55 -10.66 20.03
N HIS A 89 -3.69 -9.96 19.29
CA HIS A 89 -2.50 -10.52 18.69
C HIS A 89 -1.28 -9.74 19.18
N ARG A 90 -0.50 -10.37 20.04
CA ARG A 90 0.73 -9.79 20.59
C ARG A 90 1.90 -9.99 19.62
N PHE A 91 2.98 -9.27 19.86
CA PHE A 91 4.26 -9.51 19.18
C PHE A 91 4.59 -11.03 19.19
N PRO A 92 5.01 -11.61 18.05
CA PRO A 92 5.43 -10.97 16.80
C PRO A 92 4.37 -10.84 15.70
N ALA A 93 3.07 -10.99 16.00
CA ALA A 93 2.04 -11.15 14.96
C ALA A 93 2.01 -10.04 13.88
N ALA A 94 2.13 -8.77 14.27
CA ALA A 94 2.16 -7.65 13.33
C ALA A 94 3.43 -7.68 12.44
N THR A 95 4.59 -8.03 13.01
CA THR A 95 5.85 -8.19 12.28
C THR A 95 5.75 -9.32 11.25
N ASP A 96 5.21 -10.48 11.66
CA ASP A 96 4.99 -11.62 10.77
C ASP A 96 4.08 -11.27 9.59
N ASP A 97 3.07 -10.45 9.84
CA ASP A 97 2.12 -9.99 8.82
C ASP A 97 2.79 -9.03 7.81
N VAL A 98 3.61 -8.08 8.28
CA VAL A 98 4.41 -7.19 7.41
C VAL A 98 5.37 -8.00 6.54
N GLU A 99 6.12 -8.94 7.12
CA GLU A 99 7.01 -9.80 6.34
C GLU A 99 6.24 -10.64 5.30
N THR A 100 5.07 -11.14 5.69
CA THR A 100 4.22 -11.94 4.81
C THR A 100 3.68 -11.10 3.66
N ALA A 101 3.31 -9.85 3.90
CA ALA A 101 2.94 -8.90 2.86
C ALA A 101 4.11 -8.64 1.91
N ILE A 102 5.33 -8.43 2.40
CA ILE A 102 6.54 -8.26 1.56
C ILE A 102 6.73 -9.47 0.63
N ARG A 103 6.67 -10.68 1.19
CA ARG A 103 6.77 -11.92 0.40
C ARG A 103 5.64 -12.04 -0.62
N TRP A 104 4.42 -11.67 -0.23
CA TRP A 104 3.26 -11.69 -1.13
C TRP A 104 3.41 -10.71 -2.29
N VAL A 105 3.86 -9.47 -2.03
CA VAL A 105 4.10 -8.45 -3.07
C VAL A 105 5.15 -8.93 -4.06
N ARG A 106 6.28 -9.46 -3.57
CA ARG A 106 7.33 -10.03 -4.44
C ARG A 106 6.80 -11.17 -5.32
N ARG A 107 6.00 -12.09 -4.77
CA ARG A 107 5.39 -13.19 -5.54
C ARG A 107 4.39 -12.71 -6.59
N ASN A 108 3.71 -11.60 -6.35
CA ASN A 108 2.70 -11.04 -7.25
C ASN A 108 3.25 -9.89 -8.12
N ALA A 109 4.56 -9.67 -8.13
CA ALA A 109 5.15 -8.50 -8.78
C ALA A 109 4.80 -8.40 -10.27
N GLN A 110 4.84 -9.50 -11.01
CA GLN A 110 4.45 -9.52 -12.42
C GLN A 110 2.99 -9.08 -12.64
N ARG A 111 2.06 -9.56 -11.79
CA ARG A 111 0.64 -9.22 -11.87
C ARG A 111 0.40 -7.72 -11.67
N TYR A 112 1.15 -7.10 -10.76
CA TYR A 112 1.01 -5.69 -10.41
C TYR A 112 2.05 -4.79 -11.08
N LYS A 113 2.83 -5.30 -12.04
CA LYS A 113 3.88 -4.57 -12.76
C LYS A 113 4.91 -3.94 -11.81
N VAL A 114 5.26 -4.62 -10.73
CA VAL A 114 6.23 -4.17 -9.74
C VAL A 114 7.65 -4.52 -10.20
N ASP A 115 8.55 -3.55 -10.08
CA ASP A 115 9.98 -3.77 -10.11
C ASP A 115 10.45 -4.28 -8.74
N VAL A 116 10.85 -5.55 -8.68
CA VAL A 116 11.21 -6.22 -7.42
C VAL A 116 12.49 -5.68 -6.79
N ASP A 117 13.33 -4.99 -7.56
CA ASP A 117 14.57 -4.38 -7.08
C ASP A 117 14.33 -2.96 -6.52
N ARG A 118 13.11 -2.42 -6.67
CA ARG A 118 12.72 -1.08 -6.22
C ARG A 118 11.47 -1.11 -5.35
N ILE A 119 11.53 -1.81 -4.22
CA ILE A 119 10.46 -1.85 -3.22
C ILE A 119 10.89 -1.07 -1.97
N ALA A 120 10.14 -0.01 -1.64
CA ALA A 120 10.27 0.72 -0.39
C ALA A 120 9.25 0.23 0.65
N LEU A 121 9.63 0.30 1.93
CA LEU A 121 8.70 0.22 3.06
C LEU A 121 8.48 1.62 3.61
N ILE A 122 7.24 1.98 3.89
CA ILE A 122 6.88 3.26 4.49
C ILE A 122 5.91 2.99 5.63
N GLY A 123 6.22 3.53 6.81
CA GLY A 123 5.41 3.34 7.99
C GLY A 123 5.16 4.64 8.73
N GLU A 124 4.00 4.76 9.36
CA GLU A 124 3.65 5.88 10.26
C GLU A 124 3.59 5.36 11.70
N SER A 125 4.21 6.08 12.65
CA SER A 125 4.20 5.74 14.09
C SER A 125 4.53 4.25 14.38
N ALA A 126 3.57 3.46 14.87
CA ALA A 126 3.72 2.02 15.08
C ALA A 126 4.10 1.26 13.80
N GLY A 127 3.52 1.64 12.65
CA GLY A 127 3.94 1.12 11.35
C GLY A 127 5.35 1.54 10.99
N GLY A 128 5.75 2.76 11.37
CA GLY A 128 7.14 3.24 11.25
C GLY A 128 8.11 2.37 12.03
N HIS A 129 7.74 1.96 13.25
CA HIS A 129 8.48 0.99 14.04
C HIS A 129 8.57 -0.38 13.32
N LEU A 130 7.45 -0.90 12.81
CA LEU A 130 7.40 -2.20 12.11
C LEU A 130 8.26 -2.26 10.84
N VAL A 131 8.50 -1.13 10.16
CA VAL A 131 9.33 -1.10 8.93
C VAL A 131 10.80 -0.74 9.18
N SER A 132 11.16 -0.43 10.42
CA SER A 132 12.52 0.02 10.80
C SER A 132 13.31 -1.00 11.61
N TYR A 133 12.64 -2.03 12.14
CA TYR A 133 13.21 -3.05 13.03
C TYR A 133 13.20 -4.41 12.34
#